data_AF-A0A314L8E3-F1
#
_entry.id   AF-A0A314L8E3-F1
#
_cell.length_a   1.000
_cell.length_b   1.000
_cell.length_c   1.000
_cell.angle_alpha   90.00
_cell.angle_beta   90.00
_cell.angle_gamma   90.00
#
_symmetry.space_group_name_H-M   'P 1'
#
loop_
_entity.id
_entity.type
_entity.pdbx_description
1 polymer ?
#
loop_
_entity_poly.entity_id
_entity_poly.type
_entity_poly.pdbx_seq_one_letter_code
_entity_poly.pdbx_strand_id
1 'polypeptide(L)'
;LKFGIQVPAECIFFKNGSETFNHLFFECPVTSRLWAKLCHWLGHKRSIGDWECELEWINKKAKSRAGINSIACCVFAMTVAMIWRERNKGRFEDGKYDEYQICKEIILHIHVRG
;
A
#
# COMPACT_ATOMS: atom_id res chain seq x y z
N LEU A 1 -4.24 -36.76 -1.46
CA LEU A 1 -4.76 -35.51 -2.06
C LEU A 1 -3.83 -34.36 -1.68
N LYS A 2 -3.23 -33.66 -2.65
CA LYS A 2 -2.59 -32.36 -2.40
C LYS A 2 -3.64 -31.28 -2.65
N PHE A 3 -4.29 -30.81 -1.59
CA PHE A 3 -4.96 -29.51 -1.66
C PHE A 3 -3.87 -28.45 -1.66
N GLY A 4 -3.81 -27.64 -2.71
CA GLY A 4 -2.85 -26.56 -2.79
C GLY A 4 -3.04 -25.83 -4.09
N ILE A 5 -3.77 -24.72 -4.04
CA ILE A 5 -3.76 -23.72 -5.13
C ILE A 5 -2.29 -23.41 -5.38
N GLN A 6 -1.78 -23.77 -6.56
CA GLN A 6 -0.41 -23.45 -6.95
C GLN A 6 -0.38 -21.96 -7.26
N VAL A 7 -0.11 -21.15 -6.23
CA VAL A 7 -0.06 -19.71 -6.41
C VAL A 7 1.37 -19.33 -6.83
N PRO A 8 1.54 -18.57 -7.93
CA PRO A 8 2.86 -18.11 -8.33
C PRO A 8 3.59 -17.41 -7.17
N ALA A 9 4.86 -17.75 -6.99
CA ALA A 9 5.70 -17.11 -5.99
C ALA A 9 6.03 -15.66 -6.39
N GLU A 10 5.90 -15.31 -7.67
CA GLU A 10 6.22 -13.97 -8.17
C GLU A 10 5.25 -12.90 -7.68
N CYS A 11 5.81 -11.72 -7.38
CA CYS A 11 5.01 -10.54 -7.09
C CYS A 11 4.20 -10.12 -8.33
N ILE A 12 2.89 -9.98 -8.17
CA ILE A 12 2.00 -9.65 -9.28
C ILE A 12 2.20 -8.23 -9.83
N PHE A 13 2.71 -7.31 -9.01
CA PHE A 13 2.89 -5.91 -9.39
C PHE A 13 4.17 -5.67 -10.18
N PHE A 14 5.29 -6.20 -9.72
CA PHE A 14 6.60 -5.98 -10.35
C PHE A 14 7.00 -7.10 -11.30
N LYS A 15 6.39 -8.29 -11.18
CA LYS A 15 6.67 -9.49 -12.00
C LYS A 15 8.13 -9.93 -12.02
N ASN A 16 8.89 -9.49 -11.02
CA ASN A 16 10.28 -9.84 -10.82
C ASN A 16 10.53 -9.90 -9.32
N GLY A 17 10.91 -11.07 -8.80
CA GLY A 17 11.09 -11.29 -7.37
C GLY A 17 9.93 -12.01 -6.68
N SER A 18 10.27 -12.71 -5.60
CA SER A 18 9.33 -13.48 -4.78
C SER A 18 8.46 -12.55 -3.93
N GLU A 19 7.16 -12.79 -3.93
CA GLU A 19 6.19 -12.10 -3.08
C GLU A 19 6.38 -12.54 -1.64
N THR A 20 7.04 -11.69 -0.86
CA THR A 20 7.04 -11.73 0.60
C THR A 20 6.13 -10.64 1.15
N PHE A 21 5.84 -10.68 2.45
CA PHE A 21 5.08 -9.61 3.12
C PHE A 21 5.75 -8.24 2.96
N ASN A 22 7.05 -8.13 3.23
CA ASN A 22 7.80 -6.89 3.10
C ASN A 22 7.87 -6.42 1.64
N HIS A 23 8.09 -7.36 0.71
CA HIS A 23 8.04 -7.08 -0.72
C HIS A 23 6.69 -6.50 -1.13
N LEU A 24 5.60 -7.15 -0.76
CA LEU A 24 4.26 -6.74 -1.16
C LEU A 24 3.96 -5.29 -0.75
N PHE A 25 4.25 -4.91 0.49
CA PHE A 25 3.80 -3.62 1.00
C PHE A 25 4.70 -2.44 0.62
N PHE A 26 6.02 -2.51 0.82
CA PHE A 26 6.88 -1.31 0.63
C PHE A 26 8.26 -1.54 0.01
N GLU A 27 8.72 -2.78 -0.16
CA GLU A 27 9.96 -3.05 -0.91
C GLU A 27 9.72 -3.30 -2.41
N CYS A 28 8.51 -3.67 -2.83
CA CYS A 28 8.16 -3.73 -4.25
C CYS A 28 8.20 -2.31 -4.84
N PRO A 29 8.91 -2.08 -5.97
CA PRO A 29 9.03 -0.75 -6.56
C PRO A 29 7.68 -0.09 -6.91
N VAL A 30 6.65 -0.91 -7.17
CA VAL A 30 5.31 -0.43 -7.51
C VAL A 30 4.58 0.08 -6.27
N THR A 31 4.50 -0.73 -5.20
CA THR A 31 3.78 -0.35 -3.97
C THR A 31 4.54 0.68 -3.14
N SER A 32 5.88 0.64 -3.17
CA SER A 32 6.74 1.69 -2.62
C SER A 32 6.46 3.05 -3.27
N ARG A 33 6.36 3.10 -4.61
CA ARG A 33 6.07 4.33 -5.35
C ARG A 33 4.65 4.84 -5.08
N LEU A 34 3.67 3.96 -4.99
CA LEU A 34 2.30 4.30 -4.59
C LEU A 34 2.30 5.01 -3.23
N TRP A 35 2.96 4.43 -2.23
CA TRP A 35 3.03 5.02 -0.90
C TRP A 35 3.80 6.35 -0.89
N ALA A 36 4.91 6.44 -1.61
CA ALA A 36 5.68 7.68 -1.77
C ALA A 36 4.82 8.83 -2.34
N LYS A 37 3.97 8.54 -3.34
CA LYS A 37 3.05 9.53 -3.93
C LYS A 37 2.03 10.03 -2.91
N LEU A 38 1.47 9.12 -2.10
CA LEU A 38 0.49 9.48 -1.07
C LEU A 38 1.14 10.25 0.09
N CYS A 39 2.35 9.89 0.52
CA CYS A 39 3.11 10.69 1.47
C CYS A 39 3.38 12.10 0.92
N HIS A 40 3.80 12.21 -0.34
CA HIS A 40 4.04 13.51 -0.98
C HIS A 40 2.77 14.35 -1.04
N TRP A 41 1.63 13.75 -1.41
CA TRP A 41 0.32 14.42 -1.44
C TRP A 41 -0.09 14.94 -0.05
N LEU A 42 0.25 14.22 1.03
CA LEU A 42 0.06 14.65 2.42
C LEU A 42 1.08 15.71 2.89
N GLY A 43 2.02 16.13 2.04
CA GLY A 43 3.08 17.09 2.39
C GLY A 43 4.30 16.47 3.07
N HIS A 44 4.43 15.14 3.07
CA HIS A 44 5.58 14.43 3.64
C HIS A 44 6.57 14.02 2.54
N LYS A 45 7.70 14.73 2.46
CA LYS A 45 8.82 14.35 1.59
C LYS A 45 9.76 13.42 2.35
N ARG A 46 9.68 12.12 2.08
CA ARG A 46 10.53 11.09 2.70
C ARG A 46 10.82 9.95 1.74
N SER A 47 11.93 9.26 1.97
CA SER A 47 12.19 7.95 1.37
C SER A 47 11.29 6.90 2.03
N ILE A 48 10.77 5.98 1.22
CA ILE A 48 10.01 4.84 1.72
C ILE A 48 11.01 3.76 2.14
N GLY A 49 10.86 3.29 3.37
CA GLY A 49 11.64 2.19 3.92
C GLY A 49 10.89 0.86 3.82
N ASP A 50 11.40 -0.14 4.51
CA ASP A 50 10.71 -1.41 4.71
C ASP A 50 9.46 -1.26 5.59
N TRP A 51 8.74 -2.37 5.78
CA TRP A 51 7.55 -2.40 6.61
C TRP A 51 7.74 -1.84 8.03
N GLU A 52 8.84 -2.18 8.69
CA GLU A 52 9.08 -1.76 10.07
C GLU A 52 9.32 -0.25 10.14
N CYS A 53 10.11 0.29 9.22
CA CYS A 53 10.35 1.72 9.09
C CYS A 53 9.03 2.50 8.88
N GLU A 54 8.15 1.99 8.01
CA GLU A 54 6.86 2.62 7.73
C GLU A 54 5.90 2.52 8.92
N LEU A 55 5.86 1.36 9.57
CA LEU A 55 5.01 1.13 10.72
C LEU A 55 5.43 2.00 11.92
N GLU A 56 6.74 2.13 12.17
CA GLU A 56 7.26 3.05 13.18
C GLU A 56 6.89 4.50 12.89
N TRP A 57 7.00 4.92 11.63
CA TRP A 57 6.63 6.27 11.22
C TRP A 57 5.14 6.53 11.48
N ILE A 58 4.26 5.61 11.09
CA ILE A 58 2.82 5.72 11.35
C ILE A 58 2.50 5.69 12.84
N ASN A 59 3.17 4.86 13.63
CA ASN A 59 2.98 4.83 15.08
C ASN A 59 3.36 6.15 15.75
N LYS A 60 4.39 6.85 15.26
CA LYS A 60 4.73 8.21 15.72
C LYS A 60 3.63 9.20 15.34
N LYS A 61 3.04 9.07 14.16
CA LYS A 61 1.92 9.93 13.68
C LYS A 61 0.66 9.73 14.50
N ALA A 62 0.29 8.48 14.80
CA ALA A 62 -0.90 8.13 15.58
C ALA A 62 -0.91 8.74 16.99
N LYS A 63 0.28 8.98 17.57
CA LYS A 63 0.42 9.60 18.91
C LYS A 63 0.30 11.13 18.89
N SER A 64 0.23 11.75 17.72
CA SER A 64 0.15 13.19 17.57
C SER A 64 -1.30 13.70 17.61
N ARG A 65 -1.49 14.93 18.11
CA ARG A 65 -2.79 15.61 18.11
C ARG A 65 -3.09 16.38 16.81
N ALA A 66 -2.16 16.39 15.85
CA ALA A 66 -2.36 17.11 14.60
C ALA A 66 -3.27 16.30 13.66
N GLY A 67 -4.37 16.90 13.17
CA GLY A 67 -5.34 16.22 12.31
C GLY A 67 -4.73 15.63 11.03
N ILE A 68 -3.73 16.30 10.44
CA ILE A 68 -2.99 15.78 9.28
C ILE A 68 -2.29 14.44 9.57
N ASN A 69 -1.85 14.21 10.82
CA ASN A 69 -1.23 12.95 11.20
C ASN A 69 -2.29 11.84 11.36
N SER A 70 -3.51 12.16 11.82
CA SER A 70 -4.63 11.21 11.80
C SER A 70 -5.01 10.83 10.37
N ILE A 71 -5.06 11.81 9.45
CA ILE A 71 -5.29 11.54 8.02
C ILE A 71 -4.18 10.63 7.46
N ALA A 72 -2.92 10.88 7.80
CA ALA A 72 -1.81 10.02 7.38
C ALA A 72 -1.98 8.55 7.85
N CYS A 73 -2.45 8.33 9.08
CA CYS A 73 -2.79 6.99 9.57
C CYS A 73 -3.93 6.34 8.76
N CYS A 74 -4.97 7.09 8.43
CA CYS A 74 -6.07 6.59 7.58
C CYS A 74 -5.58 6.22 6.18
N VAL A 75 -4.81 7.09 5.54
CA VAL A 75 -4.25 6.86 4.20
C VAL A 75 -3.33 5.64 4.20
N PHE A 76 -2.52 5.43 5.25
CA PHE A 76 -1.70 4.22 5.39
C PHE A 76 -2.54 2.95 5.47
N ALA A 77 -3.54 2.92 6.37
CA ALA A 77 -4.43 1.78 6.53
C ALA A 77 -5.17 1.44 5.23
N MET A 78 -5.64 2.47 4.52
CA MET A 78 -6.26 2.31 3.21
C MET A 78 -5.26 1.79 2.17
N THR A 79 -4.04 2.31 2.13
CA THR A 79 -3.00 1.86 1.19
C THR A 79 -2.71 0.37 1.36
N VAL A 80 -2.54 -0.10 2.61
CA VAL A 80 -2.34 -1.52 2.92
C VAL A 80 -3.54 -2.37 2.47
N ALA A 81 -4.76 -1.94 2.78
CA ALA A 81 -5.97 -2.64 2.37
C ALA A 81 -6.12 -2.74 0.85
N MET A 82 -5.81 -1.65 0.14
CA MET A 82 -5.89 -1.55 -1.31
C MET A 82 -4.83 -2.41 -2.00
N ILE A 83 -3.58 -2.38 -1.53
CA ILE A 83 -2.52 -3.27 -2.02
C ILE A 83 -2.96 -4.74 -1.89
N TRP A 84 -3.51 -5.11 -0.73
CA TRP A 84 -4.00 -6.48 -0.51
C TRP A 84 -5.15 -6.84 -1.46
N ARG A 85 -6.11 -5.91 -1.65
CA ARG A 85 -7.23 -6.09 -2.57
C ARG A 85 -6.77 -6.30 -4.00
N GLU A 86 -5.92 -5.41 -4.52
CA GLU A 86 -5.45 -5.48 -5.91
C GLU A 86 -4.57 -6.71 -6.15
N ARG A 87 -3.78 -7.12 -5.15
CA ARG A 87 -3.02 -8.38 -5.22
C ARG A 87 -3.96 -9.57 -5.38
N ASN A 88 -5.02 -9.64 -4.58
CA ASN A 88 -5.97 -10.76 -4.66
C ASN A 88 -6.76 -10.74 -5.97
N LYS A 89 -7.23 -9.55 -6.39
CA LYS A 89 -7.92 -9.37 -7.67
C LYS A 89 -7.06 -9.84 -8.85
N GLY A 90 -5.78 -9.46 -8.87
CA GLY A 90 -4.87 -9.92 -9.91
C GLY A 90 -4.62 -11.43 -9.87
N ARG A 91 -4.54 -12.04 -8.67
CA ARG A 91 -4.26 -13.48 -8.53
C ARG A 91 -5.46 -14.37 -8.83
N PHE A 92 -6.68 -13.91 -8.58
CA PHE A 92 -7.87 -14.77 -8.61
C PHE A 92 -8.94 -14.33 -9.62
N GLU A 93 -8.87 -13.09 -10.13
CA GLU A 93 -9.92 -12.50 -10.97
C GLU A 93 -9.37 -11.86 -12.26
N ASP A 94 -8.10 -12.13 -12.61
CA ASP A 94 -7.38 -11.53 -13.76
C ASP A 94 -7.43 -9.98 -13.75
N GLY A 95 -7.47 -9.40 -12.54
CA GLY A 95 -7.49 -7.95 -12.35
C GLY A 95 -6.18 -7.30 -12.77
N LYS A 96 -6.30 -6.10 -13.38
CA LYS A 96 -5.15 -5.25 -13.70
C LYS A 96 -4.95 -4.20 -12.61
N TYR A 97 -3.72 -4.11 -12.11
CA TYR A 97 -3.30 -3.06 -11.21
C TYR A 97 -3.24 -1.71 -11.93
N ASP A 98 -3.88 -0.70 -11.37
CA ASP A 98 -3.84 0.68 -11.84
C ASP A 98 -3.54 1.62 -10.67
N GLU A 99 -2.29 2.10 -10.63
CA GLU A 99 -1.78 3.00 -9.59
C GLU A 99 -2.59 4.31 -9.51
N TYR A 100 -3.01 4.86 -10.66
CA TYR A 100 -3.77 6.11 -10.69
C TYR A 100 -5.16 5.92 -10.09
N GLN A 101 -5.83 4.84 -10.44
CA GLN A 101 -7.15 4.53 -9.92
C GLN A 101 -7.13 4.32 -8.40
N ILE A 102 -6.11 3.64 -7.87
CA ILE A 102 -5.92 3.44 -6.43
C ILE A 102 -5.68 4.77 -5.70
N CYS A 103 -4.75 5.60 -6.20
CA CYS A 103 -4.50 6.93 -5.64
C CYS A 103 -5.77 7.77 -5.61
N LYS A 104 -6.53 7.78 -6.71
CA LYS A 104 -7.79 8.51 -6.84
C LYS A 104 -8.82 8.01 -5.84
N GLU A 105 -8.99 6.70 -5.71
CA GLU A 105 -9.93 6.09 -4.76
C GLU A 105 -9.58 6.47 -3.32
N ILE A 106 -8.31 6.42 -2.94
CA ILE A 106 -7.85 6.80 -1.59
C ILE A 106 -8.12 8.29 -1.32
N ILE A 107 -7.74 9.16 -2.26
CA ILE A 107 -7.91 10.61 -2.12
C ILE A 107 -9.40 10.98 -2.00
N LEU A 108 -10.26 10.38 -2.84
CA LEU A 108 -11.70 10.63 -2.78
C LEU A 108 -12.31 10.20 -1.44
N HIS A 109 -11.93 9.03 -0.93
CA HIS A 109 -12.44 8.55 0.35
C HIS A 109 -12.07 9.44 1.53
N ILE A 110 -10.89 10.05 1.51
CA ILE A 110 -10.48 11.02 2.53
C ILE A 110 -11.27 12.33 2.42
N HIS A 111 -11.43 12.87 1.21
CA HIS A 111 -12.15 14.15 1.02
C HIS A 111 -13.66 14.06 1.27
N VAL A 112 -14.29 12.91 1.02
CA VAL A 112 -15.74 12.73 1.24
C VAL A 112 -16.05 12.55 2.74
N ARG A 113 -15.08 12.14 3.55
CA ARG A 113 -15.25 11.81 4.98
C ARG A 113 -14.57 12.77 5.95
N GLY A 114 -13.82 13.75 5.44
CA GLY A 114 -13.22 14.85 6.22
C GLY A 114 -14.05 16.11 6.10
#